data_AF-A0A6N9T731-F1
#
_entry.id   AF-A0A6N9T731-F1
#
_cell.length_a   1.000
_cell.length_b   1.000
_cell.length_c   1.000
_cell.angle_alpha   90.00
_cell.angle_beta   90.00
_cell.angle_gamma   90.00
#
_symmetry.space_group_name_H-M   'P 1'
#
loop_
_entity.id
_entity.type
_entity.pdbx_description
1 polymer ?
#
loop_
_entity_poly.entity_id
_entity_poly.type
_entity_poly.pdbx_seq_one_letter_code
_entity_poly.pdbx_strand_id
1 'polypeptide(L)'
;MRLMAFAAASLVLSGALSGCLATGGDLDEVMNPEDPADDAHCQSLLIRPGELVYAQCRLALRKTYLNDYNARKALIAQRYGPVTGDLDIALRADAFCNYDESVKQVTSGLPDDVVAATAYQNCAKTREELGTAFTAATAQPAEVLLAAERDMVLDQNRAAVREAHVVIKGPPGSVLTTEAEVAERGGLSPAAPVEILPPAPLSR
;
A
#
# COMPACT_ATOMS: atom_id res chain seq x y z
N MET A 1 14.29 -43.53 31.68
CA MET A 1 14.15 -44.45 30.52
C MET A 1 12.74 -44.32 29.97
N ARG A 2 12.62 -44.30 28.63
CA ARG A 2 11.43 -44.16 27.77
C ARG A 2 10.97 -42.71 27.55
N LEU A 3 11.62 -42.02 26.60
CA LEU A 3 11.32 -41.96 25.14
C LEU A 3 10.08 -41.08 24.88
N MET A 4 10.26 -39.78 24.58
CA MET A 4 10.37 -39.25 23.21
C MET A 4 9.31 -39.85 22.27
N ALA A 5 8.18 -39.13 22.06
CA ALA A 5 7.35 -39.24 20.85
C ALA A 5 6.13 -38.29 20.84
N PHE A 6 6.28 -36.98 21.09
CA PHE A 6 5.17 -36.03 20.79
C PHE A 6 5.61 -34.65 20.29
N ALA A 7 6.87 -34.48 19.88
CA ALA A 7 7.39 -33.21 19.36
C ALA A 7 7.58 -33.20 17.83
N ALA A 8 7.22 -34.28 17.11
CA ALA A 8 7.58 -34.46 15.71
C ALA A 8 6.46 -34.19 14.69
N ALA A 9 5.25 -33.79 15.12
CA ALA A 9 4.11 -33.62 14.20
C ALA A 9 3.71 -32.14 13.93
N SER A 10 4.29 -31.17 14.64
CA SER A 10 3.90 -29.75 14.49
C SER A 10 4.88 -28.90 13.67
N LEU A 11 5.95 -29.52 13.13
CA LEU A 11 6.98 -28.82 12.34
C LEU A 11 6.79 -28.97 10.81
N VAL A 12 5.71 -29.59 10.35
CA VAL A 12 5.44 -29.83 8.93
C VAL A 12 4.37 -28.87 8.36
N LEU A 13 3.78 -27.99 9.18
CA LEU A 13 2.76 -27.04 8.72
C LEU A 13 3.21 -25.56 8.66
N SER A 14 4.49 -25.28 8.91
CA SER A 14 5.08 -23.94 8.74
C SER A 14 5.91 -23.80 7.45
N GLY A 15 6.11 -24.90 6.70
CA GLY A 15 6.85 -24.93 5.44
C GLY A 15 6.01 -24.74 4.18
N ALA A 16 4.68 -24.59 4.29
CA ALA A 16 3.77 -24.48 3.14
C ALA A 16 3.38 -23.03 2.76
N LEU A 17 4.04 -22.02 3.34
CA LEU A 17 3.89 -20.61 2.93
C LEU A 17 5.21 -19.97 2.49
N SER A 18 6.29 -20.76 2.37
CA SER A 18 7.55 -20.35 1.77
C SER A 18 7.81 -21.19 0.52
N GLY A 19 7.41 -20.66 -0.64
CA GLY A 19 7.93 -21.11 -1.94
C GLY A 19 6.89 -21.52 -2.97
N CYS A 20 6.41 -20.54 -3.74
CA CYS A 20 6.26 -20.67 -5.19
C CYS A 20 6.74 -19.37 -5.84
N LEU A 21 8.01 -19.02 -5.60
CA LEU A 21 8.82 -18.23 -6.52
C LEU A 21 9.93 -19.15 -7.00
N ALA A 22 9.56 -20.13 -7.81
CA ALA A 22 10.49 -21.01 -8.52
C ALA A 22 9.78 -21.62 -9.73
N THR A 23 9.52 -20.79 -10.73
CA THR A 23 9.51 -21.15 -12.16
C THR A 23 9.46 -19.83 -12.90
N GLY A 24 10.33 -19.67 -13.90
CA GLY A 24 10.59 -18.40 -14.58
C GLY A 24 9.42 -17.91 -15.43
N GLY A 25 8.37 -17.41 -14.78
CA GLY A 25 7.48 -16.41 -15.36
C GLY A 25 8.10 -15.04 -15.12
N ASP A 26 8.17 -14.23 -16.16
CA ASP A 26 8.56 -12.82 -16.06
C ASP A 26 7.84 -12.17 -14.88
N LEU A 27 8.53 -11.28 -14.16
CA LEU A 27 7.94 -10.42 -13.13
C LEU A 27 6.68 -9.67 -13.60
N ASP A 28 6.43 -9.62 -14.90
CA ASP A 28 5.24 -9.09 -15.55
C ASP A 28 3.96 -9.91 -15.26
N GLU A 29 4.04 -11.22 -14.99
CA GLU A 29 2.86 -12.07 -14.77
C GLU A 29 2.25 -11.90 -13.37
N VAL A 30 3.04 -11.45 -12.40
CA VAL A 30 2.55 -11.09 -11.04
C VAL A 30 2.02 -9.64 -10.99
N MET A 31 2.33 -8.82 -12.00
CA MET A 31 2.02 -7.39 -12.01
C MET A 31 0.95 -6.98 -13.02
N ASN A 32 0.08 -7.88 -13.49
CA ASN A 32 -0.95 -7.49 -14.47
C ASN A 32 -1.95 -6.47 -13.85
N PRO A 33 -1.93 -5.17 -14.25
CA PRO A 33 -2.81 -4.12 -13.71
C PRO A 33 -4.29 -4.37 -13.98
N GLU A 34 -4.58 -5.35 -14.83
CA GLU A 34 -5.89 -5.70 -15.30
C GLU A 34 -6.34 -7.08 -14.79
N ASP A 35 -5.64 -7.68 -13.80
CA ASP A 35 -6.00 -9.01 -13.30
C ASP A 35 -7.48 -9.06 -12.85
N PRO A 36 -8.34 -9.90 -13.49
CA PRO A 36 -9.75 -10.02 -13.15
C PRO A 36 -10.00 -10.48 -11.70
N ALA A 37 -9.06 -11.19 -11.07
CA ALA A 37 -9.22 -11.71 -9.71
C ALA A 37 -9.20 -10.61 -8.65
N ASP A 38 -8.31 -9.63 -8.79
CA ASP A 38 -8.21 -8.47 -7.90
C ASP A 38 -9.42 -7.54 -8.05
N ASP A 39 -10.01 -7.50 -9.25
CA ASP A 39 -11.20 -6.70 -9.56
C ASP A 39 -12.45 -7.33 -8.92
N ALA A 40 -12.58 -8.65 -9.00
CA ALA A 40 -13.68 -9.38 -8.39
C ALA A 40 -13.75 -9.16 -6.86
N HIS A 41 -12.61 -9.09 -6.17
CA HIS A 41 -12.58 -8.82 -4.73
C HIS A 41 -13.13 -7.41 -4.41
N CYS A 42 -12.61 -6.37 -5.06
CA CYS A 42 -13.02 -5.00 -4.79
C CYS A 42 -14.47 -4.72 -5.26
N GLN A 43 -14.90 -5.32 -6.36
CA GLN A 43 -16.29 -5.25 -6.82
C GLN A 43 -17.25 -6.04 -5.92
N SER A 44 -16.83 -7.15 -5.32
CA SER A 44 -17.66 -7.92 -4.38
C SER A 44 -17.99 -7.10 -3.11
N LEU A 45 -17.14 -6.14 -2.77
CA LEU A 45 -17.36 -5.16 -1.71
C LEU A 45 -18.20 -3.96 -2.15
N LEU A 46 -18.76 -4.01 -3.37
CA LEU A 46 -19.56 -2.95 -4.02
C LEU A 46 -18.79 -1.64 -4.26
N ILE A 47 -17.45 -1.69 -4.22
CA ILE A 47 -16.58 -0.54 -4.49
C ILE A 47 -16.46 -0.36 -6.00
N ARG A 48 -16.65 0.87 -6.50
CA ARG A 48 -16.74 1.12 -7.94
C ARG A 48 -15.40 1.62 -8.51
N PRO A 49 -14.99 1.19 -9.71
CA PRO A 49 -13.92 1.84 -10.45
C PRO A 49 -14.09 3.36 -10.50
N GLY A 50 -12.98 4.09 -10.41
CA GLY A 50 -12.88 5.55 -10.30
C GLY A 50 -13.00 6.12 -8.90
N GLU A 51 -13.39 5.31 -7.91
CA GLU A 51 -13.35 5.74 -6.51
C GLU A 51 -11.94 5.54 -5.96
N LEU A 52 -11.48 6.48 -5.13
CA LEU A 52 -10.20 6.34 -4.43
C LEU A 52 -10.15 5.03 -3.60
N VAL A 53 -11.28 4.64 -3.02
CA VAL A 53 -11.44 3.40 -2.25
C VAL A 53 -11.22 2.16 -3.12
N TYR A 54 -11.55 2.21 -4.42
CA TYR A 54 -11.28 1.13 -5.36
C TYR A 54 -9.78 0.98 -5.62
N ALA A 55 -9.09 2.10 -5.86
CA ALA A 55 -7.65 2.10 -6.03
C ALA A 55 -6.93 1.58 -4.77
N GLN A 56 -7.32 2.04 -3.58
CA GLN A 56 -6.78 1.56 -2.31
C GLN A 56 -7.00 0.06 -2.12
N CYS A 57 -8.17 -0.46 -2.47
CA CYS A 57 -8.49 -1.90 -2.40
C CYS A 57 -7.61 -2.73 -3.36
N ARG A 58 -7.53 -2.33 -4.63
CA ARG A 58 -6.72 -3.02 -5.66
C ARG A 58 -5.24 -3.05 -5.28
N LEU A 59 -4.70 -1.91 -4.89
CA LEU A 59 -3.29 -1.78 -4.57
C LEU A 59 -2.93 -2.50 -3.26
N ALA A 60 -3.86 -2.63 -2.31
CA ALA A 60 -3.65 -3.43 -1.11
C ALA A 60 -3.47 -4.93 -1.43
N LEU A 61 -4.22 -5.47 -2.41
CA LEU A 61 -4.07 -6.86 -2.87
C LEU A 61 -2.70 -7.12 -3.52
N ARG A 62 -2.16 -6.10 -4.19
CA ARG A 62 -0.86 -6.15 -4.85
C ARG A 62 0.33 -6.05 -3.92
N LYS A 63 0.09 -5.73 -2.65
CA LYS A 63 1.12 -5.70 -1.59
C LYS A 63 2.24 -4.72 -1.90
N THR A 64 2.01 -3.68 -2.71
CA THR A 64 3.02 -2.68 -3.09
C THR A 64 3.70 -2.09 -1.86
N TYR A 65 2.90 -1.64 -0.88
CA TYR A 65 3.45 -1.11 0.38
C TYR A 65 4.28 -2.14 1.17
N LEU A 66 3.93 -3.44 1.11
CA LEU A 66 4.70 -4.50 1.79
C LEU A 66 6.03 -4.75 1.08
N ASN A 67 6.05 -4.69 -0.26
CA ASN A 67 7.29 -4.81 -1.03
C ASN A 67 8.21 -3.64 -0.71
N ASP A 68 7.69 -2.41 -0.66
CA ASP A 68 8.45 -1.22 -0.32
C ASP A 68 9.00 -1.27 1.10
N TYR A 69 8.17 -1.62 2.07
CA TYR A 69 8.57 -1.87 3.45
C TYR A 69 9.68 -2.93 3.53
N ASN A 70 9.54 -4.07 2.83
CA ASN A 70 10.53 -5.14 2.87
C ASN A 70 11.86 -4.74 2.21
N ALA A 71 11.82 -3.97 1.11
CA ALA A 71 13.02 -3.46 0.45
C ALA A 71 13.80 -2.51 1.37
N ARG A 72 13.10 -1.57 2.01
CA ARG A 72 13.68 -0.65 3.00
C ARG A 72 14.23 -1.41 4.20
N LYS A 73 13.46 -2.37 4.72
CA LYS A 73 13.87 -3.23 5.84
C LYS A 73 15.15 -3.98 5.53
N ALA A 74 15.27 -4.56 4.33
CA ALA A 74 16.47 -5.28 3.91
C ALA A 74 17.69 -4.35 3.82
N LEU A 75 17.52 -3.13 3.28
CA LEU A 75 18.60 -2.16 3.15
C LEU A 75 19.09 -1.65 4.51
N ILE A 76 18.17 -1.35 5.43
CA ILE A 76 18.50 -0.98 6.81
C ILE A 76 19.20 -2.16 7.50
N ALA A 77 18.66 -3.38 7.34
CA ALA A 77 19.22 -4.58 7.96
C ALA A 77 20.66 -4.87 7.51
N GLN A 78 20.94 -4.68 6.21
CA GLN A 78 22.26 -4.88 5.63
C GLN A 78 23.30 -3.89 6.18
N ARG A 79 22.90 -2.64 6.44
CA ARG A 79 23.83 -1.56 6.81
C ARG A 79 23.98 -1.35 8.31
N TYR A 80 22.90 -1.52 9.07
CA TYR A 80 22.82 -1.08 10.46
C TYR A 80 22.44 -2.20 11.44
N GLY A 81 22.23 -3.43 10.94
CA GLY A 81 21.83 -4.57 11.76
C GLY A 81 20.31 -4.79 11.80
N PRO A 82 19.84 -5.82 12.50
CA PRO A 82 18.48 -6.33 12.35
C PRO A 82 17.39 -5.30 12.67
N VAL A 83 16.37 -5.25 11.82
CA VAL A 83 15.19 -4.40 11.99
C VAL A 83 14.11 -5.17 12.76
N THR A 84 13.98 -4.84 14.04
CA THR A 84 13.05 -5.51 14.98
C THR A 84 12.39 -4.51 15.93
N GLY A 85 11.33 -4.92 16.61
CA GLY A 85 10.67 -4.11 17.65
C GLY A 85 10.14 -2.79 17.11
N ASP A 86 10.38 -1.70 17.85
CA ASP A 86 9.87 -0.37 17.51
C ASP A 86 10.37 0.14 16.16
N LEU A 87 11.59 -0.22 15.76
CA LEU A 87 12.12 0.14 14.43
C LEU A 87 11.33 -0.54 13.31
N ASP A 88 10.91 -1.80 13.50
CA ASP A 88 10.09 -2.51 12.51
C ASP A 88 8.69 -1.90 12.38
N ILE A 89 8.10 -1.52 13.51
CA ILE A 89 6.77 -0.89 13.57
C ILE A 89 6.81 0.49 12.91
N ALA A 90 7.79 1.33 13.29
CA ALA A 90 7.93 2.67 12.74
C ALA A 90 8.24 2.64 11.23
N LEU A 91 9.07 1.70 10.78
CA LEU A 91 9.36 1.52 9.35
C LEU A 91 8.10 1.13 8.56
N ARG A 92 7.29 0.23 9.11
CA ARG A 92 6.02 -0.16 8.49
C ARG A 92 5.03 1.00 8.46
N ALA A 93 4.95 1.80 9.52
CA ALA A 93 4.08 2.96 9.59
C ALA A 93 4.48 4.03 8.56
N ASP A 94 5.78 4.32 8.43
CA ASP A 94 6.27 5.28 7.43
C ASP A 94 6.06 4.78 6.00
N ALA A 95 6.35 3.51 5.72
CA ALA A 95 6.08 2.92 4.39
C ALA A 95 4.59 2.97 4.03
N PHE A 96 3.72 2.61 4.98
CA PHE A 96 2.27 2.67 4.77
C PHE A 96 1.78 4.11 4.54
N CYS A 97 2.25 5.08 5.35
CA CYS A 97 1.89 6.48 5.17
C CYS A 97 2.25 6.98 3.77
N ASN A 98 3.49 6.75 3.34
CA ASN A 98 3.98 7.23 2.05
C ASN A 98 3.16 6.67 0.89
N TYR A 99 2.82 5.38 0.96
CA TYR A 99 1.94 4.74 0.01
C TYR A 99 0.51 5.32 0.04
N ASP A 100 -0.12 5.44 1.21
CA ASP A 100 -1.49 5.94 1.33
C ASP A 100 -1.62 7.40 0.87
N GLU A 101 -0.67 8.26 1.25
CA GLU A 101 -0.60 9.65 0.78
C GLU A 101 -0.31 9.76 -0.72
N SER A 102 0.48 8.84 -1.30
CA SER A 102 0.68 8.78 -2.75
C SER A 102 -0.62 8.44 -3.49
N VAL A 103 -1.36 7.44 -2.99
CA VAL A 103 -2.61 6.99 -3.60
C VAL A 103 -3.72 8.04 -3.48
N LYS A 104 -3.84 8.73 -2.33
CA LYS A 104 -4.82 9.82 -2.13
C LYS A 104 -4.73 10.94 -3.16
N GLN A 105 -3.53 11.18 -3.70
CA GLN A 105 -3.26 12.30 -4.57
C GLN A 105 -3.40 11.96 -6.07
N VAL A 106 -3.76 10.72 -6.41
CA VAL A 106 -3.91 10.26 -7.80
C VAL A 106 -4.97 11.05 -8.60
N THR A 107 -5.94 11.66 -7.92
CA THR A 107 -7.00 12.48 -8.53
C THR A 107 -6.66 13.98 -8.58
N SER A 108 -5.49 14.39 -8.09
CA SER A 108 -5.13 15.81 -7.96
C SER A 108 -4.83 16.51 -9.29
N GLY A 109 -4.58 15.75 -10.37
CA GLY A 109 -4.16 16.29 -11.67
C GLY A 109 -2.77 16.93 -11.67
N LEU A 110 -1.99 16.73 -10.60
CA LEU A 110 -0.62 17.22 -10.48
C LEU A 110 0.37 16.23 -11.12
N PRO A 111 1.57 16.69 -11.54
CA PRO A 111 2.62 15.79 -12.01
C PRO A 111 3.06 14.79 -10.94
N ASP A 112 3.36 13.55 -11.32
CA ASP A 112 3.80 12.46 -10.42
C ASP A 112 4.92 12.88 -9.45
N ASP A 113 5.89 13.66 -9.91
CA ASP A 113 7.00 14.14 -9.07
C ASP A 113 6.53 15.09 -7.96
N VAL A 114 5.55 15.94 -8.26
CA VAL A 114 4.95 16.85 -7.27
C VAL A 114 4.16 16.02 -6.27
N VAL A 115 3.35 15.07 -6.74
CA VAL A 115 2.58 14.17 -5.88
C VAL A 115 3.49 13.36 -4.96
N ALA A 116 4.56 12.76 -5.51
CA ALA A 116 5.50 11.97 -4.74
C ALA A 116 6.21 12.78 -3.64
N ALA A 117 6.58 14.03 -3.96
CA ALA A 117 7.15 14.95 -3.00
C ALA A 117 6.14 15.39 -1.92
N THR A 118 4.89 15.65 -2.31
CA THR A 118 3.81 15.97 -1.36
C THR A 118 3.53 14.81 -0.42
N ALA A 119 3.43 13.58 -0.92
CA ALA A 119 3.26 12.39 -0.09
C ALA A 119 4.42 12.23 0.91
N TYR A 120 5.65 12.43 0.43
CA TYR A 120 6.83 12.42 1.29
C TYR A 120 6.72 13.47 2.41
N GLN A 121 6.28 14.69 2.10
CA GLN A 121 6.11 15.78 3.07
C GLN A 121 4.98 15.50 4.08
N ASN A 122 3.84 14.99 3.62
CA ASN A 122 2.70 14.67 4.49
C ASN A 122 3.06 13.61 5.54
N CYS A 123 4.00 12.73 5.22
CA CYS A 123 4.51 11.70 6.13
C CYS A 123 5.70 12.15 7.01
N ALA A 124 5.92 13.46 7.18
CA ALA A 124 7.02 13.97 8.00
C ALA A 124 6.98 13.44 9.45
N LYS A 125 5.79 13.34 10.05
CA LYS A 125 5.63 12.85 11.42
C LYS A 125 6.00 11.38 11.58
N THR A 126 5.49 10.49 10.72
CA THR A 126 5.87 9.06 10.78
C THR A 126 7.36 8.86 10.52
N ARG A 127 7.95 9.73 9.70
CA ARG A 127 9.38 9.70 9.41
C ARG A 127 10.24 10.19 10.58
N GLU A 128 9.76 11.15 11.36
CA GLU A 128 10.39 11.56 12.62
C GLU A 128 10.37 10.43 13.66
N GLU A 129 9.23 9.73 13.78
CA GLU A 129 9.08 8.55 14.64
C GLU A 129 10.02 7.41 14.20
N LEU A 130 10.13 7.17 12.89
CA LEU A 130 11.12 6.25 12.31
C LEU A 130 12.55 6.66 12.64
N GLY A 131 12.91 7.95 12.49
CA GLY A 131 14.24 8.46 12.84
C GLY A 131 14.58 8.27 14.32
N THR A 132 13.59 8.46 15.20
CA THR A 132 13.73 8.22 16.65
C THR A 132 13.98 6.74 16.94
N ALA A 133 13.17 5.84 16.37
CA ALA A 133 13.33 4.40 16.54
C ALA A 133 14.66 3.89 15.96
N PHE A 134 15.09 4.45 14.83
CA PHE A 134 16.38 4.14 14.21
C PHE A 134 17.56 4.55 15.10
N THR A 135 17.51 5.75 15.67
CA THR A 135 18.54 6.24 16.59
C THR A 135 18.63 5.35 17.82
N ALA A 136 17.48 4.97 18.39
CA ALA A 136 17.43 4.07 19.54
C ALA A 136 17.99 2.67 19.24
N ALA A 137 17.72 2.13 18.04
CA ALA A 137 18.12 0.77 17.68
C ALA A 137 19.59 0.65 17.22
N THR A 138 20.15 1.70 16.61
CA THR A 138 21.43 1.64 15.90
C THR A 138 22.52 2.54 16.48
N ALA A 139 22.15 3.43 17.40
CA ALA A 139 22.99 4.54 17.90
C ALA A 139 23.51 5.49 16.80
N GLN A 140 22.95 5.44 15.59
CA GLN A 140 23.24 6.37 14.50
C GLN A 140 22.28 7.56 14.54
N PRO A 141 22.69 8.77 14.13
CA PRO A 141 21.77 9.90 14.00
C PRO A 141 20.66 9.61 12.98
N ALA A 142 19.45 10.10 13.26
CA ALA A 142 18.29 9.93 12.37
C ALA A 142 18.58 10.41 10.93
N GLU A 143 19.33 11.50 10.78
CA GLU A 143 19.67 12.11 9.51
C GLU A 143 20.43 11.16 8.57
N VAL A 144 21.17 10.19 9.13
CA VAL A 144 21.88 9.17 8.34
C VAL A 144 20.88 8.30 7.58
N LEU A 145 19.80 7.89 8.25
CA LEU A 145 18.73 7.12 7.60
C LEU A 145 17.99 7.98 6.59
N LEU A 146 17.59 9.20 6.99
CA LEU A 146 16.78 10.09 6.16
C LEU A 146 17.50 10.46 4.86
N ALA A 147 18.80 10.75 4.93
CA ALA A 147 19.60 11.03 3.73
C ALA A 147 19.78 9.79 2.85
N ALA A 148 19.95 8.61 3.46
CA ALA A 148 20.17 7.36 2.72
C ALA A 148 18.91 6.84 2.01
N GLU A 149 17.72 7.09 2.56
CA GLU A 149 16.46 6.54 2.02
C GLU A 149 15.67 7.52 1.16
N ARG A 150 15.94 8.83 1.22
CA ARG A 150 15.06 9.86 0.60
C ARG A 150 14.72 9.57 -0.85
N ASP A 151 15.72 9.36 -1.69
CA ASP A 151 15.50 9.17 -3.14
C ASP A 151 14.73 7.88 -3.43
N MET A 152 15.05 6.80 -2.70
CA MET A 152 14.32 5.54 -2.77
C MET A 152 12.85 5.72 -2.40
N VAL A 153 12.54 6.42 -1.31
CA VAL A 153 11.14 6.66 -0.90
C VAL A 153 10.40 7.51 -1.93
N LEU A 154 11.06 8.52 -2.52
CA LEU A 154 10.45 9.30 -3.60
C LEU A 154 10.17 8.47 -4.86
N ASP A 155 11.07 7.55 -5.21
CA ASP A 155 10.85 6.60 -6.31
C ASP A 155 9.70 5.63 -6.03
N GLN A 156 9.58 5.15 -4.80
CA GLN A 156 8.47 4.30 -4.36
C GLN A 156 7.13 5.05 -4.43
N ASN A 157 7.10 6.31 -3.97
CA ASN A 157 5.92 7.16 -4.06
C ASN A 157 5.49 7.37 -5.52
N ARG A 158 6.43 7.69 -6.39
CA ARG A 158 6.18 7.79 -7.84
C ARG A 158 5.60 6.50 -8.42
N ALA A 159 6.15 5.35 -8.03
CA ALA A 159 5.67 4.05 -8.50
C ALA A 159 4.22 3.81 -8.04
N ALA A 160 3.91 4.09 -6.77
CA ALA A 160 2.56 3.98 -6.21
C ALA A 160 1.56 4.90 -6.91
N VAL A 161 1.95 6.14 -7.26
CA VAL A 161 1.11 7.06 -8.03
C VAL A 161 0.78 6.50 -9.41
N ARG A 162 1.80 6.06 -10.17
CA ARG A 162 1.60 5.45 -11.49
C ARG A 162 0.72 4.22 -11.42
N GLU A 163 0.94 3.38 -10.42
CA GLU A 163 0.14 2.19 -10.20
C GLU A 163 -1.32 2.56 -9.91
N ALA A 164 -1.54 3.54 -9.03
CA ALA A 164 -2.86 4.08 -8.71
C ALA A 164 -3.58 4.61 -9.96
N HIS A 165 -2.88 5.33 -10.85
CA HIS A 165 -3.45 5.84 -12.10
C HIS A 165 -3.95 4.73 -13.03
N VAL A 166 -3.28 3.58 -13.05
CA VAL A 166 -3.70 2.44 -13.85
C VAL A 166 -4.91 1.76 -13.21
N VAL A 167 -4.85 1.46 -11.92
CA VAL A 167 -5.92 0.70 -11.28
C VAL A 167 -7.19 1.53 -11.05
N ILE A 168 -7.10 2.85 -10.87
CA ILE A 168 -8.30 3.67 -10.58
C ILE A 168 -9.29 3.67 -11.74
N LYS A 169 -8.83 3.45 -12.97
CA LYS A 169 -9.70 3.32 -14.16
C LYS A 169 -10.47 2.00 -14.16
N GLY A 170 -9.99 0.97 -13.47
CA GLY A 170 -10.51 -0.40 -13.56
C GLY A 170 -10.13 -1.08 -14.88
N PRO A 171 -10.50 -2.37 -15.07
CA PRO A 171 -10.14 -3.12 -16.27
C PRO A 171 -10.84 -2.58 -17.53
N PRO A 172 -10.30 -2.86 -18.74
CA PRO A 172 -10.94 -2.46 -20.00
C PRO A 172 -12.42 -2.85 -20.06
N GLY A 173 -13.30 -1.85 -20.20
CA GLY A 173 -14.77 -2.03 -20.16
C GLY A 173 -15.45 -1.61 -18.85
N SER A 174 -14.69 -1.13 -17.86
CA SER A 174 -15.21 -0.45 -16.66
C SER A 174 -15.91 0.87 -17.02
N VAL A 175 -16.80 1.33 -16.12
CA VAL A 175 -17.70 2.49 -16.31
C VAL A 175 -16.96 3.83 -16.47
N LEU A 176 -15.65 3.90 -16.20
CA LEU A 176 -14.85 5.11 -16.35
C LEU A 176 -13.58 4.76 -17.12
N THR A 177 -13.36 5.45 -18.23
CA THR A 177 -12.26 5.12 -19.16
C THR A 177 -11.22 6.23 -19.24
N THR A 178 -11.47 7.39 -18.61
CA THR A 178 -10.58 8.56 -18.70
C THR A 178 -10.23 9.16 -17.34
N GLU A 179 -9.06 9.82 -17.25
CA GLU A 179 -8.60 10.52 -16.03
C GLU A 179 -9.49 11.70 -15.65
N ALA A 180 -10.12 12.34 -16.64
CA ALA A 180 -11.07 13.43 -16.41
C ALA A 180 -12.33 12.93 -15.68
N GLU A 181 -12.87 11.78 -16.05
CA GLU A 181 -14.04 11.17 -15.39
C GLU A 181 -13.73 10.71 -13.96
N VAL A 182 -12.49 10.25 -13.74
CA VAL A 182 -11.98 9.88 -12.41
C VAL A 182 -11.78 11.12 -11.53
N ALA A 183 -11.21 12.20 -12.07
CA ALA A 183 -11.01 13.46 -11.36
C ALA A 183 -12.35 14.15 -11.03
N GLU A 184 -13.33 14.13 -11.94
CA GLU A 184 -14.68 14.66 -11.70
C GLU A 184 -15.37 13.93 -10.54
N ARG A 185 -15.22 12.60 -10.45
CA ARG A 185 -15.79 11.81 -9.34
C ARG A 185 -14.98 11.91 -8.05
N GLY A 186 -13.65 11.93 -8.13
CA GLY A 186 -12.76 12.09 -6.99
C GLY A 186 -12.78 13.49 -6.38
N GLY A 187 -13.17 14.51 -7.15
CA GLY A 187 -13.40 15.88 -6.70
C GLY A 187 -14.76 16.10 -6.01
N LEU A 188 -15.66 15.11 -6.03
CA LEU A 188 -16.88 15.13 -5.23
C LEU A 188 -16.51 14.82 -3.77
N SER A 189 -16.19 15.88 -3.04
CA SER A 189 -16.36 16.01 -1.58
C SER A 189 -17.65 15.29 -1.13
N PRO A 190 -17.70 14.71 0.09
CA PRO A 190 -18.67 13.67 0.44
C PRO A 190 -20.07 14.15 0.07
N ALA A 191 -20.77 13.36 -0.74
CA ALA A 191 -22.18 13.57 -0.95
C ALA A 191 -22.78 13.81 0.45
N ALA A 192 -23.39 14.99 0.64
CA ALA A 192 -24.10 15.32 1.86
C ALA A 192 -24.92 14.08 2.25
N PRO A 193 -24.93 13.68 3.54
CA PRO A 193 -25.61 12.46 3.95
C PRO A 193 -27.00 12.48 3.34
N VAL A 194 -27.28 11.47 2.51
CA VAL A 194 -28.61 11.30 1.93
C VAL A 194 -29.55 11.29 3.12
N GLU A 195 -30.31 12.36 3.27
CA GLU A 195 -31.34 12.46 4.28
C GLU A 195 -32.30 11.32 3.96
N ILE A 196 -32.25 10.25 4.76
CA ILE A 196 -33.19 9.14 4.63
C ILE A 196 -34.53 9.73 5.04
N LEU A 197 -35.27 10.25 4.05
CA LEU A 197 -36.64 10.67 4.24
C LEU A 197 -37.41 9.45 4.75
N PRO A 198 -38.02 9.53 5.95
CA PRO A 198 -38.83 8.43 6.44
C PRO A 198 -39.95 8.13 5.43
N PRO A 199 -40.32 6.86 5.24
CA PRO A 199 -41.37 6.50 4.29
C PRO A 199 -42.65 7.24 4.65
N ALA A 200 -43.28 7.84 3.64
CA ALA A 200 -44.53 8.57 3.81
C ALA A 200 -45.57 7.68 4.54
N PRO A 201 -46.30 8.22 5.52
CA PRO A 201 -47.32 7.45 6.21
C PRO A 201 -48.40 7.03 5.21
N LEU A 202 -48.65 5.73 5.13
CA LEU A 202 -49.75 5.18 4.34
C LEU A 202 -51.07 5.77 4.86
N SER A 203 -51.69 6.62 4.07
CA SER A 203 -53.04 7.11 4.32
C SER A 203 -54.01 5.92 4.27
N ARG A 204 -54.83 5.77 5.31
CA ARG A 204 -56.11 5.05 5.25
C ARG A 204 -57.23 6.06 5.12
#